data_AF-A0AAU4KV34-F1
#
_entry.id   AF-A0AAU4KV34-F1
#
_cell.length_a   1.000
_cell.length_b   1.000
_cell.length_c   1.000
_cell.angle_alpha   90.00
_cell.angle_beta   90.00
_cell.angle_gamma   90.00
#
_symmetry.space_group_name_H-M   'P 1'
#
loop_
_entity.id
_entity.type
_entity.pdbx_description
1 polymer ?
#
loop_
_entity_poly.entity_id
_entity_poly.type
_entity_poly.pdbx_seq_one_letter_code
_entity_poly.pdbx_strand_id
1 'polypeptide(L)'
;MRGDKRQIQTAVLGGADSEEPLILPLEAIELDAFRRQHEHDTFWCWLLLGGCGLQLTTKLYTDRVCHFAHHPGPDGHPHLCSRRARGVNSADHLYVKSAAAAWLRDRDVKADFEFVQSDGAPIGSVVDIQFPRGGLRVHLDQAVEPSWDHRGCELVLEVSVPVDRDTLINRWYVHRIRLDSDGTARKVSIGTEVFARETEWFALDDCEMTERGLSTPAVEQIVRSRTHVPSPDGAWPRPGRSRTPAREHRCCCASWPTP
;
A
#
# COMPACT_ATOMS: atom_id res chain seq x y z
N MET A 1 15.11 5.50 39.94
CA MET A 1 13.82 5.20 39.29
C MET A 1 14.11 4.78 37.84
N ARG A 2 13.85 3.53 37.46
CA ARG A 2 13.91 3.12 36.05
C ARG A 2 12.68 3.72 35.36
N GLY A 3 12.88 4.81 34.63
CA GLY A 3 11.83 5.41 33.82
C GLY A 3 11.25 4.37 32.86
N ASP A 4 9.94 4.40 32.71
CA ASP A 4 9.26 3.65 31.68
C ASP A 4 9.85 4.06 30.31
N LYS A 5 10.59 3.16 29.66
CA LYS A 5 11.20 3.40 28.33
C LYS A 5 10.17 3.27 27.18
N ARG A 6 8.88 3.10 27.51
CA ARG A 6 7.81 2.80 26.56
C ARG A 6 7.15 4.10 26.08
N GLN A 7 7.64 4.66 24.98
CA GLN A 7 7.08 5.88 24.38
C GLN A 7 5.94 5.51 23.43
N ILE A 8 4.70 5.74 23.85
CA ILE A 8 3.51 5.48 23.02
C ILE A 8 3.28 6.69 22.10
N GLN A 9 3.29 6.47 20.79
CA GLN A 9 3.10 7.54 19.80
C GLN A 9 1.71 7.60 19.20
N THR A 10 0.88 6.57 19.38
CA THR A 10 -0.46 6.55 18.80
C THR A 10 -1.53 6.22 19.83
N ALA A 11 -2.70 6.81 19.60
CA ALA A 11 -3.91 6.65 20.40
C ALA A 11 -5.13 6.70 19.46
N VAL A 12 -6.32 6.54 20.03
CA VAL A 12 -7.59 6.88 19.35
C VAL A 12 -8.38 7.95 20.08
N LEU A 13 -9.17 8.70 19.32
CA LEU A 13 -10.02 9.79 19.82
C LEU A 13 -11.34 9.26 20.38
N GLY A 14 -11.84 9.86 21.46
CA GLY A 14 -13.22 9.73 21.92
C GLY A 14 -13.55 8.50 22.78
N GLY A 15 -12.94 7.34 22.51
CA GLY A 15 -13.21 6.12 23.28
C GLY A 15 -12.24 4.97 23.00
N ALA A 16 -12.24 3.96 23.87
CA ALA A 16 -11.35 2.79 23.78
C ALA A 16 -11.66 1.85 22.60
N ASP A 17 -12.83 2.00 22.00
CA ASP A 17 -13.39 1.26 20.86
C ASP A 17 -13.49 2.12 19.59
N SER A 18 -13.10 3.39 19.67
CA SER A 18 -13.10 4.31 18.53
C SER A 18 -12.12 3.89 17.45
N GLU A 19 -12.47 4.19 16.20
CA GLU A 19 -11.67 3.87 15.02
C GLU A 19 -10.90 5.04 14.40
N GLU A 20 -10.78 6.13 15.16
CA GLU A 20 -10.13 7.35 14.72
C GLU A 20 -8.70 7.43 15.27
N PRO A 21 -7.67 6.95 14.52
CA PRO A 21 -6.30 6.98 14.97
C PRO A 21 -5.72 8.39 14.94
N LEU A 22 -4.84 8.65 15.89
CA LEU A 22 -4.02 9.85 15.91
C LEU A 22 -2.58 9.55 16.31
N ILE A 23 -1.68 10.43 15.89
CA ILE A 23 -0.27 10.43 16.26
C ILE A 23 0.02 11.65 17.12
N LEU A 24 0.75 11.43 18.22
CA LEU A 24 1.26 12.55 19.00
C LEU A 24 2.47 13.16 18.29
N PRO A 25 2.53 14.49 18.14
CA PRO A 25 3.74 15.15 17.68
C PRO A 25 4.91 14.88 18.63
N LEU A 26 6.11 14.75 18.06
CA LEU A 26 7.32 14.40 18.80
C LEU A 26 7.92 15.61 19.50
N GLU A 27 7.74 16.81 18.92
CA GLU A 27 8.32 18.06 19.39
C GLU A 27 7.39 18.82 20.35
N ALA A 28 7.97 19.48 21.35
CA ALA A 28 7.21 20.20 22.37
C ALA A 28 6.34 21.33 21.79
N ILE A 29 6.85 22.07 20.80
CA ILE A 29 6.11 23.18 20.18
C ILE A 29 4.87 22.68 19.42
N GLU A 30 5.01 21.56 18.71
CA GLU A 30 3.92 20.92 18.00
C GLU A 30 2.91 20.29 18.97
N LEU A 31 3.39 19.73 20.09
CA LEU A 31 2.52 19.21 21.14
C LEU A 31 1.61 20.30 21.75
N ASP A 32 2.11 21.51 21.94
CA ASP A 32 1.29 22.60 22.46
C ASP A 32 0.21 23.02 21.46
N ALA A 33 0.51 23.02 20.15
CA ALA A 33 -0.49 23.24 19.11
C ALA A 33 -1.54 22.11 19.09
N PHE A 34 -1.07 20.86 19.15
CA PHE A 34 -1.91 19.67 19.24
C PHE A 34 -2.88 19.72 20.43
N ARG A 35 -2.39 20.09 21.62
CA ARG A 35 -3.23 20.21 22.83
C ARG A 35 -4.34 21.24 22.70
N ARG A 36 -4.06 22.37 22.02
CA ARG A 36 -5.08 23.38 21.73
C ARG A 36 -6.11 22.88 20.73
N GLN A 37 -5.67 22.17 19.69
CA GLN A 37 -6.58 21.58 18.71
C GLN A 37 -7.50 20.52 19.32
N HIS A 38 -7.00 19.76 20.29
CA HIS A 38 -7.69 18.63 20.91
C HIS A 38 -8.09 18.90 22.38
N GLU A 39 -8.39 20.16 22.73
CA GLU A 39 -8.71 20.57 24.11
C GLU A 39 -9.90 19.80 24.71
N HIS A 40 -10.87 19.43 23.86
CA HIS A 40 -12.10 18.75 24.26
C HIS A 40 -12.09 17.24 23.95
N ASP A 41 -11.00 16.73 23.38
CA ASP A 41 -10.89 15.33 23.01
C ASP A 41 -10.28 14.49 24.13
N THR A 42 -10.56 13.20 24.07
CA THR A 42 -9.93 12.21 24.95
C THR A 42 -9.15 11.20 24.12
N PHE A 43 -8.00 10.78 24.64
CA PHE A 43 -7.11 9.84 23.96
C PHE A 43 -7.14 8.49 24.65
N TRP A 44 -7.15 7.40 23.88
CA TRP A 44 -7.31 6.07 24.44
C TRP A 44 -6.29 5.07 23.90
N CYS A 45 -5.83 4.18 24.76
CA CYS A 45 -4.91 3.09 24.42
C CYS A 45 -5.69 1.90 23.83
N TRP A 46 -6.04 1.97 22.55
CA TRP A 46 -6.97 1.01 21.94
C TRP A 46 -6.50 -0.46 22.02
N LEU A 47 -7.42 -1.34 22.39
CA LEU A 47 -7.37 -2.80 22.32
C LEU A 47 -6.83 -3.36 20.99
N LEU A 48 -7.27 -2.85 19.82
CA LEU A 48 -6.80 -3.35 18.52
C LEU A 48 -5.38 -2.88 18.15
N LEU A 49 -4.82 -1.92 18.90
CA LEU A 49 -3.37 -1.64 18.89
C LEU A 49 -2.57 -2.59 19.80
N GLY A 50 -3.21 -3.63 20.34
CA GLY A 50 -2.71 -4.43 21.47
C GLY A 50 -2.67 -3.64 22.79
N GLY A 51 -3.43 -2.55 22.89
CA GLY A 51 -3.57 -1.69 24.06
C GLY A 51 -4.46 -2.27 25.16
N CYS A 52 -4.60 -1.51 26.25
CA CYS A 52 -5.36 -1.94 27.44
C CYS A 52 -6.74 -1.25 27.58
N GLY A 53 -7.13 -0.40 26.63
CA GLY A 53 -8.39 0.34 26.66
C GLY A 53 -8.43 1.49 27.68
N LEU A 54 -7.32 1.81 28.34
CA LEU A 54 -7.27 2.89 29.31
C LEU A 54 -7.01 4.24 28.64
N GLN A 55 -7.53 5.30 29.26
CA GLN A 55 -7.32 6.67 28.82
C GLN A 55 -5.84 7.06 28.94
N LEU A 56 -5.40 7.84 27.96
CA LEU A 56 -4.06 8.38 27.81
C LEU A 56 -4.05 9.89 28.04
N THR A 57 -2.94 10.37 28.55
CA THR A 57 -2.57 11.79 28.63
C THR A 57 -1.29 12.03 27.85
N THR A 58 -0.99 13.28 27.52
CA THR A 58 0.21 13.66 26.78
C THR A 58 1.34 14.06 27.73
N LYS A 59 2.55 13.55 27.51
CA LYS A 59 3.76 13.97 28.24
C LYS A 59 4.59 14.89 27.37
N LEU A 60 4.71 16.14 27.83
CA LEU A 60 5.57 17.16 27.23
C LEU A 60 7.00 16.98 27.75
N TYR A 61 7.94 16.96 26.83
CA TYR A 61 9.36 16.96 27.11
C TYR A 61 10.09 17.88 26.14
N THR A 62 11.09 18.59 26.64
CA THR A 62 11.95 19.47 25.83
C THR A 62 13.33 18.85 25.58
N ASP A 63 13.66 17.79 26.32
CA ASP A 63 14.93 17.06 26.29
C ASP A 63 14.81 15.65 25.70
N ARG A 64 13.59 15.21 25.41
CA ARG A 64 13.25 13.91 24.80
C ARG A 64 11.94 13.99 24.05
N VAL A 65 11.64 12.94 23.31
CA VAL A 65 10.43 12.80 22.51
C VAL A 65 9.17 12.84 23.39
N CYS A 66 8.22 13.71 23.01
CA CYS A 66 6.87 13.73 23.56
C CYS A 66 6.15 12.41 23.25
N HIS A 67 5.31 11.94 24.16
CA HIS A 67 4.58 10.68 23.98
C HIS A 67 3.30 10.65 24.82
N PHE A 68 2.38 9.76 24.46
CA PHE A 68 1.26 9.40 25.31
C PHE A 68 1.73 8.58 26.50
N ALA A 69 1.07 8.78 27.64
CA ALA A 69 1.21 7.96 28.83
C ALA A 69 -0.18 7.67 29.40
N HIS A 70 -0.34 6.53 30.07
CA HIS A 70 -1.58 6.27 30.80
C HIS A 70 -1.75 7.30 31.93
N HIS A 71 -3.00 7.62 32.24
CA HIS A 71 -3.30 8.28 33.51
C HIS A 71 -2.79 7.42 34.67
N PRO A 72 -2.31 8.01 35.78
CA PRO A 72 -1.93 7.24 36.96
C PRO A 72 -3.12 6.46 37.51
N GLY A 73 -2.88 5.25 38.03
CA GLY A 73 -3.90 4.48 38.73
C GLY A 73 -4.36 5.15 40.04
N PRO A 74 -5.44 4.65 40.68
CA PRO A 74 -5.97 5.19 41.94
C PRO A 74 -4.93 5.19 43.08
N ASP A 75 -3.98 4.27 43.02
CA ASP A 75 -2.85 4.07 43.93
C ASP A 75 -1.58 4.85 43.51
N GLY A 76 -1.67 5.63 42.43
CA GLY A 76 -0.55 6.36 41.84
C GLY A 76 0.45 5.48 41.10
N HIS A 77 0.18 4.17 40.97
CA HIS A 77 1.07 3.26 40.27
C HIS A 77 0.81 3.25 38.75
N PRO A 78 1.86 3.01 37.92
CA PRO A 78 1.68 2.89 36.48
C PRO A 78 0.88 1.65 36.12
N HIS A 79 -0.07 1.78 35.20
CA HIS A 79 -0.80 0.63 34.66
C HIS A 79 0.12 -0.34 33.89
N LEU A 80 -0.11 -1.64 34.08
CA LEU A 80 0.54 -2.68 33.30
C LEU A 80 -0.15 -2.81 31.93
N CYS A 81 0.41 -2.11 30.93
CA CYS A 81 -0.03 -2.25 29.55
C CYS A 81 0.83 -3.29 28.81
N SER A 82 0.17 -4.31 28.22
CA SER A 82 0.79 -5.37 27.43
C SER A 82 1.16 -4.93 26.01
N ARG A 83 0.75 -3.73 25.59
CA ARG A 83 1.02 -3.17 24.26
C ARG A 83 2.50 -3.22 23.91
N ARG A 84 2.82 -3.92 22.83
CA ARG A 84 4.20 -4.10 22.32
C ARG A 84 4.55 -3.07 21.25
N ALA A 85 3.66 -2.85 20.28
CA ALA A 85 3.84 -1.88 19.21
C ALA A 85 3.49 -0.47 19.71
N ARG A 86 4.45 0.45 19.68
CA ARG A 86 4.31 1.80 20.30
C ARG A 86 4.76 2.94 19.41
N GLY A 87 5.41 2.64 18.29
CA GLY A 87 5.83 3.63 17.30
C GLY A 87 4.66 4.17 16.49
N VAL A 88 4.96 5.16 15.65
CA VAL A 88 4.01 5.82 14.75
C VAL A 88 3.27 4.81 13.86
N ASN A 89 3.98 3.80 13.36
CA ASN A 89 3.43 2.76 12.49
C ASN A 89 2.48 1.77 13.19
N SER A 90 2.40 1.79 14.53
CA SER A 90 1.58 0.81 15.26
C SER A 90 0.09 0.93 15.01
N ALA A 91 -0.36 2.07 14.47
CA ALA A 91 -1.74 2.33 14.09
C ALA A 91 -1.97 2.29 12.56
N ASP A 92 -0.98 1.87 11.76
CA ASP A 92 -1.08 1.96 10.29
C ASP A 92 -2.30 1.19 9.75
N HIS A 93 -2.68 0.05 10.36
CA HIS A 93 -3.89 -0.69 9.98
C HIS A 93 -5.19 0.11 10.15
N LEU A 94 -5.26 1.03 11.12
CA LEU A 94 -6.40 1.91 11.33
C LEU A 94 -6.43 3.02 10.28
N TYR A 95 -5.27 3.56 9.93
CA TYR A 95 -5.17 4.53 8.84
C TYR A 95 -5.52 3.91 7.48
N VAL A 96 -5.10 2.67 7.23
CA VAL A 96 -5.53 1.91 6.04
C VAL A 96 -7.03 1.72 6.02
N LYS A 97 -7.62 1.25 7.13
CA LYS A 97 -9.07 1.09 7.24
C LYS A 97 -9.80 2.40 6.98
N SER A 98 -9.41 3.48 7.65
CA SER A 98 -10.05 4.79 7.54
C SER A 98 -9.96 5.34 6.11
N ALA A 99 -8.77 5.29 5.50
CA ALA A 99 -8.56 5.76 4.13
C ALA A 99 -9.34 4.93 3.10
N ALA A 100 -9.29 3.61 3.20
CA ALA A 100 -10.03 2.73 2.30
C ALA A 100 -11.55 2.88 2.47
N ALA A 101 -12.04 3.03 3.71
CA ALA A 101 -13.45 3.28 3.97
C ALA A 101 -13.92 4.60 3.37
N ALA A 102 -13.13 5.68 3.49
CA ALA A 102 -13.44 6.96 2.84
C ALA A 102 -13.47 6.81 1.31
N TRP A 103 -12.42 6.24 0.73
CA TRP A 103 -12.27 6.05 -0.71
C TRP A 103 -13.41 5.22 -1.34
N LEU A 104 -13.87 4.17 -0.65
CA LEU A 104 -14.98 3.32 -1.09
C LEU A 104 -16.35 3.99 -0.89
N ARG A 105 -16.54 4.72 0.23
CA ARG A 105 -17.78 5.48 0.48
C ARG A 105 -18.01 6.58 -0.56
N ASP A 106 -16.96 7.29 -0.96
CA ASP A 106 -17.04 8.33 -2.01
C ASP A 106 -17.48 7.76 -3.37
N ARG A 107 -17.45 6.44 -3.52
CA ARG A 107 -17.88 5.68 -4.70
C ARG A 107 -19.16 4.87 -4.45
N ASP A 108 -19.86 5.11 -3.35
CA ASP A 108 -21.07 4.37 -2.91
C ASP A 108 -20.86 2.85 -2.79
N VAL A 109 -19.62 2.43 -2.48
CA VAL A 109 -19.27 1.03 -2.26
C VAL A 109 -19.22 0.73 -0.78
N LYS A 110 -20.09 -0.19 -0.33
CA LYS A 110 -20.02 -0.75 1.02
C LYS A 110 -18.88 -1.77 1.10
N ALA A 111 -18.13 -1.72 2.20
CA ALA A 111 -17.04 -2.64 2.44
C ALA A 111 -17.01 -3.09 3.91
N ASP A 112 -16.63 -4.35 4.09
CA ASP A 112 -16.35 -4.96 5.38
C ASP A 112 -14.84 -5.00 5.61
N PHE A 113 -14.43 -4.78 6.85
CA PHE A 113 -13.02 -4.69 7.25
C PHE A 113 -12.72 -5.69 8.35
N GLU A 114 -11.69 -6.50 8.15
CA GLU A 114 -11.23 -7.49 9.11
C GLU A 114 -9.72 -7.32 9.38
N PHE A 115 -9.34 -7.27 10.65
CA PHE A 115 -7.93 -7.34 11.07
C PHE A 115 -7.58 -8.79 11.35
N VAL A 116 -6.95 -9.44 10.38
CA VAL A 116 -6.69 -10.88 10.41
C VAL A 116 -5.73 -11.20 11.57
N GLN A 117 -6.20 -12.04 12.50
CA GLN A 117 -5.39 -12.52 13.60
C GLN A 117 -4.65 -13.78 13.17
N SER A 118 -3.33 -13.67 13.02
CA SER A 118 -2.44 -14.80 12.76
C SER A 118 -1.64 -15.12 14.03
N ASP A 119 -1.44 -16.40 14.32
CA ASP A 119 -0.76 -16.82 15.54
C ASP A 119 0.67 -16.25 15.59
N GLY A 120 1.02 -15.60 16.70
CA GLY A 120 2.30 -14.91 16.88
C GLY A 120 2.48 -13.59 16.12
N ALA A 121 1.59 -13.21 15.20
CA ALA A 121 1.67 -11.95 14.48
C ALA A 121 1.09 -10.78 15.31
N PRO A 122 1.65 -9.57 15.19
CA PRO A 122 1.02 -8.36 15.72
C PRO A 122 -0.40 -8.15 15.16
N ILE A 123 -1.28 -7.58 15.98
CA ILE A 123 -2.60 -7.16 15.49
C ILE A 123 -2.39 -6.08 14.42
N GLY A 124 -3.12 -6.22 13.31
CA GLY A 124 -3.04 -5.29 12.19
C GLY A 124 -1.87 -5.53 11.24
N SER A 125 -1.13 -6.64 11.36
CA SER A 125 -0.15 -7.05 10.34
C SER A 125 -0.81 -7.31 8.98
N VAL A 126 -2.07 -7.77 8.99
CA VAL A 126 -2.87 -7.98 7.79
C VAL A 126 -4.27 -7.37 7.95
N VAL A 127 -4.73 -6.66 6.94
CA VAL A 127 -6.08 -6.08 6.84
C VAL A 127 -6.77 -6.65 5.61
N ASP A 128 -7.89 -7.32 5.81
CA ASP A 128 -8.78 -7.74 4.74
C ASP A 128 -9.89 -6.71 4.56
N ILE A 129 -10.10 -6.29 3.31
CA ILE A 129 -11.11 -5.32 2.89
C ILE A 129 -11.98 -6.01 1.85
N GLN A 130 -13.21 -6.35 2.20
CA GLN A 130 -14.13 -7.08 1.33
C GLN A 130 -15.23 -6.16 0.82
N PHE A 131 -15.55 -6.23 -0.47
CA PHE A 131 -16.64 -5.47 -1.09
C PHE A 131 -17.31 -6.31 -2.20
N PRO A 132 -18.51 -5.94 -2.69
CA PRO A 132 -19.31 -6.84 -3.55
C PRO A 132 -18.64 -7.36 -4.83
N ARG A 133 -17.58 -6.70 -5.31
CA ARG A 133 -16.89 -7.03 -6.57
C ARG A 133 -15.47 -7.58 -6.37
N GLY A 134 -15.05 -7.86 -5.13
CA GLY A 134 -13.72 -8.39 -4.81
C GLY A 134 -13.24 -7.99 -3.42
N GLY A 135 -11.94 -8.10 -3.19
CA GLY A 135 -11.33 -7.65 -1.95
C GLY A 135 -9.91 -7.13 -2.14
N LEU A 136 -9.41 -6.47 -1.11
CA LEU A 136 -7.99 -6.17 -0.95
C LEU A 136 -7.49 -6.90 0.30
N ARG A 137 -6.32 -7.51 0.21
CA ARG A 137 -5.58 -8.00 1.38
C ARG A 137 -4.29 -7.20 1.49
N VAL A 138 -4.22 -6.40 2.55
CA VAL A 138 -3.11 -5.48 2.80
C VAL A 138 -2.17 -6.09 3.83
N HIS A 139 -0.92 -6.35 3.45
CA HIS A 139 0.14 -6.78 4.37
C HIS A 139 0.95 -5.56 4.80
N LEU A 140 0.97 -5.25 6.09
CA LEU A 140 1.61 -4.06 6.65
C LEU A 140 3.00 -4.32 7.24
N ASP A 141 3.38 -5.58 7.41
CA ASP A 141 4.70 -6.00 7.86
C ASP A 141 5.01 -7.43 7.36
N GLN A 142 6.21 -7.92 7.73
CA GLN A 142 6.69 -9.26 7.37
C GLN A 142 6.21 -10.37 8.31
N ALA A 143 5.32 -10.11 9.27
CA ALA A 143 4.92 -11.12 10.26
C ALA A 143 4.04 -12.21 9.66
N VAL A 144 3.34 -11.93 8.55
CA VAL A 144 2.50 -12.88 7.83
C VAL A 144 2.91 -12.91 6.36
N GLU A 145 3.30 -14.09 5.88
CA GLU A 145 3.73 -14.29 4.49
C GLU A 145 2.55 -14.10 3.51
N PRO A 146 2.71 -13.29 2.44
CA PRO A 146 1.67 -13.13 1.43
C PRO A 146 1.40 -14.41 0.64
N SER A 147 0.13 -14.77 0.49
CA SER A 147 -0.31 -15.88 -0.36
C SER A 147 -0.79 -15.37 -1.71
N TRP A 148 0.04 -15.57 -2.76
CA TRP A 148 -0.23 -15.11 -4.13
C TRP A 148 -1.38 -15.83 -4.83
N ASP A 149 -1.78 -16.98 -4.30
CA ASP A 149 -2.87 -17.83 -4.83
C ASP A 149 -4.23 -17.50 -4.22
N HIS A 150 -4.30 -16.51 -3.32
CA HIS A 150 -5.54 -16.13 -2.67
C HIS A 150 -6.52 -15.49 -3.68
N ARG A 151 -7.44 -16.32 -4.21
CA ARG A 151 -8.40 -15.88 -5.22
C ARG A 151 -9.41 -14.88 -4.65
N GLY A 152 -9.74 -13.88 -5.47
CA GLY A 152 -10.80 -12.91 -5.17
C GLY A 152 -10.32 -11.68 -4.40
N CYS A 153 -9.05 -11.62 -3.98
CA CYS A 153 -8.47 -10.42 -3.40
C CYS A 153 -7.17 -10.00 -4.09
N GLU A 154 -7.00 -8.70 -4.31
CA GLU A 154 -5.72 -8.13 -4.71
C GLU A 154 -4.80 -7.96 -3.51
N LEU A 155 -3.53 -8.35 -3.66
CA LEU A 155 -2.52 -8.17 -2.63
C LEU A 155 -1.92 -6.78 -2.72
N VAL A 156 -1.89 -6.07 -1.59
CA VAL A 156 -1.21 -4.79 -1.44
C VAL A 156 -0.18 -4.92 -0.32
N LEU A 157 1.08 -4.68 -0.64
CA LEU A 157 2.20 -5.00 0.25
C LEU A 157 2.92 -3.74 0.72
N GLU A 158 3.14 -3.59 2.02
CA GLU A 158 3.98 -2.52 2.53
C GLU A 158 5.42 -2.67 2.00
N VAL A 159 6.16 -1.56 1.91
CA VAL A 159 7.49 -1.50 1.29
C VAL A 159 8.48 -2.50 1.91
N SER A 160 8.35 -2.78 3.20
CA SER A 160 9.20 -3.74 3.92
C SER A 160 8.89 -5.20 3.58
N VAL A 161 7.74 -5.52 3.00
CA VAL A 161 7.38 -6.91 2.67
C VAL A 161 8.17 -7.36 1.44
N PRO A 162 9.04 -8.38 1.53
CA PRO A 162 9.86 -8.79 0.40
C PRO A 162 9.00 -9.39 -0.71
N VAL A 163 9.37 -9.10 -1.96
CA VAL A 163 8.82 -9.75 -3.16
C VAL A 163 10.01 -10.25 -3.98
N ASP A 164 10.00 -11.54 -4.32
CA ASP A 164 11.08 -12.12 -5.10
C ASP A 164 10.99 -11.72 -6.58
N ARG A 165 12.14 -11.83 -7.26
CA ARG A 165 12.28 -11.45 -8.66
C ARG A 165 11.34 -12.22 -9.58
N ASP A 166 11.16 -13.51 -9.36
CA ASP A 166 10.36 -14.37 -10.23
C ASP A 166 8.89 -14.00 -10.12
N THR A 167 8.41 -13.66 -8.92
CA THR A 167 7.07 -13.09 -8.70
C THR A 167 6.86 -11.80 -9.49
N LEU A 168 7.79 -10.83 -9.42
CA LEU A 168 7.68 -9.57 -10.20
C LEU A 168 7.68 -9.81 -11.72
N ILE A 169 8.50 -10.74 -12.19
CA ILE A 169 8.56 -11.10 -13.61
C ILE A 169 7.25 -11.76 -14.07
N ASN A 170 6.72 -12.69 -13.27
CA ASN A 170 5.54 -13.47 -13.62
C ASN A 170 4.24 -12.67 -13.52
N ARG A 171 4.10 -11.83 -12.48
CA ARG A 171 2.89 -11.00 -12.25
C ARG A 171 2.91 -9.67 -12.97
N TRP A 172 4.05 -9.26 -13.54
CA TRP A 172 4.31 -8.00 -14.23
C TRP A 172 4.34 -6.76 -13.34
N TYR A 173 3.53 -6.74 -12.29
CA TYR A 173 3.54 -5.73 -11.24
C TYR A 173 3.04 -6.31 -9.91
N VAL A 174 3.31 -5.59 -8.84
CA VAL A 174 2.69 -5.79 -7.52
C VAL A 174 2.26 -4.44 -6.95
N HIS A 175 1.15 -4.43 -6.20
CA HIS A 175 0.73 -3.22 -5.49
C HIS A 175 1.53 -3.04 -4.21
N ARG A 176 2.00 -1.82 -4.00
CA ARG A 176 2.65 -1.40 -2.78
C ARG A 176 1.77 -0.45 -1.98
N ILE A 177 1.98 -0.38 -0.68
CA ILE A 177 1.43 0.66 0.18
C ILE A 177 2.53 1.32 0.97
N ARG A 178 2.43 2.63 1.15
CA ARG A 178 3.26 3.39 2.08
C ARG A 178 2.37 4.34 2.86
N LEU A 179 2.73 4.54 4.11
CA LEU A 179 2.11 5.52 4.99
C LEU A 179 3.17 6.54 5.39
N ASP A 180 2.95 7.79 5.01
CA ASP A 180 3.81 8.92 5.36
C ASP A 180 3.13 9.72 6.47
N SER A 181 3.90 10.22 7.44
CA SER A 181 3.35 11.08 8.49
C SER A 181 3.01 12.45 7.92
N ASP A 182 1.81 12.94 8.20
CA ASP A 182 1.32 14.26 7.83
C ASP A 182 0.71 14.91 9.08
N GLY A 183 1.52 15.71 9.77
CA GLY A 183 1.18 16.24 11.10
C GLY A 183 0.85 15.13 12.09
N THR A 184 -0.41 15.08 12.51
CA THR A 184 -0.95 14.13 13.51
C THR A 184 -1.61 12.90 12.88
N ALA A 185 -1.55 12.78 11.56
CA ALA A 185 -2.17 11.73 10.77
C ALA A 185 -1.14 10.98 9.90
N ARG A 186 -1.61 9.93 9.22
CA ARG A 186 -0.85 9.19 8.21
C ARG A 186 -1.56 9.33 6.87
N LYS A 187 -0.81 9.71 5.84
CA LYS A 187 -1.29 9.73 4.46
C LYS A 187 -0.95 8.40 3.78
N VAL A 188 -1.98 7.74 3.25
CA VAL A 188 -1.85 6.49 2.50
C VAL A 188 -1.54 6.79 1.03
N SER A 189 -0.52 6.11 0.49
CA SER A 189 -0.20 6.11 -0.94
C SER A 189 -0.12 4.67 -1.47
N ILE A 190 -0.61 4.46 -2.69
CA ILE A 190 -0.55 3.17 -3.38
C ILE A 190 0.55 3.23 -4.42
N GLY A 191 1.42 2.22 -4.41
CA GLY A 191 2.53 2.09 -5.33
C GLY A 191 2.32 0.98 -6.35
N THR A 192 2.98 1.10 -7.49
CA THR A 192 3.11 0.01 -8.48
C THR A 192 4.58 -0.32 -8.63
N GLU A 193 4.97 -1.49 -8.13
CA GLU A 193 6.33 -2.00 -8.32
C GLU A 193 6.35 -2.94 -9.51
N VAL A 194 7.35 -2.76 -10.37
CA VAL A 194 7.62 -3.61 -11.52
C VAL A 194 9.09 -4.03 -11.53
N PHE A 195 9.40 -5.13 -12.21
CA PHE A 195 10.78 -5.59 -12.29
C PHE A 195 11.72 -4.53 -12.90
N ALA A 196 12.83 -4.27 -12.19
CA ALA A 196 13.91 -3.37 -12.61
C ALA A 196 13.50 -1.90 -12.83
N ARG A 197 12.45 -1.42 -12.15
CA ARG A 197 12.12 0.01 -12.08
C ARG A 197 11.80 0.42 -10.63
N GLU A 198 11.92 1.72 -10.36
CA GLU A 198 11.46 2.27 -9.10
C GLU A 198 9.94 2.17 -8.99
N THR A 199 9.44 2.06 -7.76
CA THR A 199 7.99 2.04 -7.50
C THR A 199 7.40 3.41 -7.79
N GLU A 200 6.39 3.46 -8.64
CA GLU A 200 5.60 4.67 -8.91
C GLU A 200 4.48 4.79 -7.88
N TRP A 201 4.36 5.95 -7.21
CA TRP A 201 3.45 6.18 -6.09
C TRP A 201 2.33 7.16 -6.45
N PHE A 202 1.11 6.85 -6.01
CA PHE A 202 -0.10 7.60 -6.30
C PHE A 202 -0.92 7.82 -5.03
N ALA A 203 -1.71 8.89 -4.99
CA ALA A 203 -2.71 9.03 -3.95
C ALA A 203 -3.80 7.97 -4.15
N LEU A 204 -4.48 7.60 -3.06
CA LEU A 204 -5.58 6.63 -3.15
C LEU A 204 -6.71 7.13 -4.08
N ASP A 205 -6.92 8.45 -4.15
CA ASP A 205 -7.93 9.07 -5.03
C ASP A 205 -7.59 8.98 -6.52
N ASP A 206 -6.30 8.84 -6.86
CA ASP A 206 -5.83 8.58 -8.22
C ASP A 206 -5.98 7.10 -8.62
N CYS A 207 -6.39 6.24 -7.68
CA CYS A 207 -6.59 4.82 -7.91
C CYS A 207 -8.06 4.51 -8.17
N GLU A 208 -8.30 3.47 -8.96
CA GLU A 208 -9.64 2.99 -9.31
C GLU A 208 -9.80 1.52 -8.95
N MET A 209 -11.03 1.12 -8.61
CA MET A 209 -11.41 -0.28 -8.53
C MET A 209 -12.00 -0.73 -9.86
N THR A 210 -11.32 -1.63 -10.54
CA THR A 210 -11.74 -2.16 -11.84
C THR A 210 -12.23 -3.61 -11.70
N GLU A 211 -12.74 -4.19 -12.77
CA GLU A 211 -13.06 -5.64 -12.82
C GLU A 211 -11.84 -6.55 -12.61
N ARG A 212 -10.63 -6.00 -12.80
CA ARG A 212 -9.36 -6.70 -12.59
C ARG A 212 -8.77 -6.44 -11.21
N GLY A 213 -9.52 -5.76 -10.33
CA GLY A 213 -9.05 -5.32 -9.03
C GLY A 213 -8.54 -3.88 -9.03
N LEU A 214 -7.71 -3.57 -8.05
CA LEU A 214 -7.11 -2.25 -7.85
C LEU A 214 -6.28 -1.85 -9.07
N SER A 215 -6.51 -0.65 -9.58
CA SER A 215 -5.79 -0.08 -10.71
C SER A 215 -5.20 1.26 -10.31
N THR A 216 -3.88 1.38 -10.51
CA THR A 216 -3.17 2.66 -10.44
C THR A 216 -2.96 3.18 -11.87
N PRO A 217 -2.63 4.46 -12.07
CA PRO A 217 -2.27 4.98 -13.39
C PRO A 217 -1.13 4.21 -14.07
N ALA A 218 -0.14 3.72 -13.30
CA ALA A 218 0.93 2.87 -13.82
C ALA A 218 0.42 1.49 -14.27
N VAL A 219 -0.48 0.86 -13.51
CA VAL A 219 -1.11 -0.41 -13.89
C VAL A 219 -1.90 -0.26 -15.18
N GLU A 220 -2.65 0.83 -15.35
CA GLU A 220 -3.38 1.11 -16.58
C GLU A 220 -2.45 1.18 -17.79
N GLN A 221 -1.31 1.86 -17.66
CA GLN A 221 -0.32 1.96 -18.72
C GLN A 221 0.29 0.59 -19.06
N ILE A 222 0.62 -0.21 -18.05
CA ILE A 222 1.15 -1.58 -18.23
C ILE A 222 0.14 -2.44 -18.98
N VAL A 223 -1.12 -2.42 -18.55
CA VAL A 223 -2.22 -3.17 -19.16
C VAL A 223 -2.45 -2.72 -20.61
N ARG A 224 -2.53 -1.40 -20.86
CA ARG A 224 -2.71 -0.85 -22.21
C ARG A 224 -1.59 -1.27 -23.15
N SER A 225 -0.33 -1.14 -22.72
CA SER A 225 0.84 -1.47 -23.53
C SER A 225 0.89 -2.95 -23.94
N ARG A 226 0.29 -3.84 -23.15
CA ARG A 226 0.29 -5.29 -23.40
C ARG A 226 -0.97 -5.78 -24.12
N THR A 227 -2.08 -5.07 -23.97
CA THR A 227 -3.31 -5.33 -24.74
C THR A 227 -3.14 -4.83 -26.19
N HIS A 228 -2.33 -3.80 -26.39
CA HIS A 228 -1.92 -3.33 -27.72
C HIS A 228 -0.83 -4.25 -28.31
N VAL A 229 -1.23 -5.41 -28.82
CA VAL A 229 -0.40 -6.12 -29.80
C VAL A 229 -0.35 -5.24 -31.06
N PRO A 230 0.83 -4.83 -31.57
CA PRO A 230 0.89 -4.21 -32.89
C PRO A 230 0.33 -5.22 -33.89
N SER A 231 -0.75 -4.87 -34.60
CA SER A 231 -1.20 -5.68 -35.73
C SER A 231 -0.01 -5.95 -36.67
N PRO A 232 0.19 -7.18 -37.14
CA PRO A 232 1.24 -7.51 -38.12
C PRO A 232 0.98 -6.92 -39.52
N ASP A 233 0.11 -5.92 -39.64
CA ASP A 233 -0.20 -5.22 -40.90
C ASP A 233 0.78 -4.10 -41.24
N GLY A 234 1.94 -4.06 -40.56
CA GLY A 234 3.15 -3.43 -41.08
C GLY A 234 3.83 -4.32 -42.12
N ALA A 235 3.11 -4.71 -43.16
CA ALA A 235 3.70 -5.39 -44.31
C ALA A 235 4.77 -4.48 -44.91
N TRP A 236 6.04 -4.82 -44.68
CA TRP A 236 7.16 -4.29 -45.44
C TRP A 236 6.82 -4.45 -46.93
N PRO A 237 6.84 -3.38 -47.75
CA PRO A 237 6.59 -3.52 -49.17
C PRO A 237 7.66 -4.42 -49.75
N ARG A 238 7.27 -5.65 -50.12
CA ARG A 238 8.12 -6.54 -50.91
C ARG A 238 8.50 -5.79 -52.19
N PRO A 239 9.78 -5.76 -52.60
CA PRO A 239 10.16 -5.15 -53.87
C PRO A 239 9.39 -5.85 -54.98
N GLY A 240 8.55 -5.09 -55.68
CA GLY A 240 7.72 -5.59 -56.77
C GLY A 240 8.57 -6.30 -57.81
N ARG A 241 8.34 -7.59 -57.98
CA ARG A 241 8.90 -8.38 -59.06
C ARG A 241 8.33 -7.84 -60.36
N SER A 242 9.12 -7.07 -61.10
CA SER A 242 8.76 -6.59 -62.43
C SER A 242 8.49 -7.79 -63.33
N ARG A 243 7.24 -7.89 -63.81
CA ARG A 243 6.84 -8.81 -64.87
C ARG A 243 7.44 -8.31 -66.18
N THR A 244 8.57 -8.88 -66.59
CA THR A 244 9.03 -8.80 -67.97
C THR A 244 8.15 -9.72 -68.84
N PRO A 245 7.54 -9.23 -69.93
CA PRO A 245 6.72 -10.08 -70.79
C PRO A 245 7.61 -11.03 -71.59
N ALA A 246 7.08 -12.24 -71.80
CA ALA A 246 7.68 -13.29 -72.61
C ALA A 246 7.97 -12.81 -74.03
N ARG A 247 9.15 -13.16 -74.54
CA ARG A 247 9.46 -13.12 -75.96
C ARG A 247 10.08 -14.45 -76.35
N GLU A 248 9.27 -15.25 -77.04
CA GLU A 248 9.63 -16.56 -77.58
C GLU A 248 10.56 -16.44 -78.79
N HIS A 249 11.60 -17.29 -78.75
CA HIS A 249 12.29 -18.01 -79.81
C HIS A 249 12.84 -17.30 -81.06
N ARG A 250 14.16 -17.44 -81.28
CA ARG A 250 14.73 -18.37 -82.29
C ARG A 250 16.24 -18.57 -82.11
N CYS A 251 16.65 -19.84 -82.18
CA CYS A 251 18.03 -20.31 -82.34
C CYS A 251 18.68 -19.81 -83.63
N CYS A 252 20.00 -19.59 -83.59
CA CYS A 252 20.93 -19.98 -84.65
C CYS A 252 22.34 -20.17 -84.07
N CYS A 253 22.90 -21.34 -84.31
CA CYS A 253 24.30 -21.72 -84.11
C CYS A 253 25.24 -20.82 -84.95
N ALA A 254 26.48 -20.62 -84.50
CA ALA A 254 27.69 -21.14 -85.17
C ALA A 254 28.99 -20.44 -84.70
N SER A 255 29.97 -21.31 -84.39
CA SER A 255 31.41 -21.25 -84.68
C SER A 255 32.32 -20.11 -84.13
N TRP A 256 33.42 -20.59 -83.52
CA TRP A 256 34.66 -19.90 -83.14
C TRP A 256 35.44 -19.39 -84.38
N PRO A 257 36.46 -18.52 -84.19
CA PRO A 257 37.84 -19.05 -84.23
C PRO A 257 38.87 -18.31 -83.34
N THR A 258 39.93 -19.04 -83.00
CA THR A 258 41.28 -18.56 -82.58
C THR A 258 42.08 -18.05 -83.79
N PRO A 259 43.13 -17.24 -83.60
CA PRO A 259 44.49 -17.78 -83.36
C PRO A 259 45.03 -17.52 -81.96
#